data_AF-A0AAU4SK87-F1
#
_entry.id   AF-A0AAU4SK87-F1
#
_cell.length_a   1.000
_cell.length_b   1.000
_cell.length_c   1.000
_cell.angle_alpha   90.00
_cell.angle_beta   90.00
_cell.angle_gamma   90.00
#
_symmetry.space_group_name_H-M   'P 1'
#
loop_
_entity.id
_entity.type
_entity.pdbx_description
1 polymer ?
#
loop_
_entity_poly.entity_id
_entity_poly.type
_entity_poly.pdbx_seq_one_letter_code
_entity_poly.pdbx_strand_id
1 'polypeptide(L)'
;MGLSHLAAVVASAAIALAFVAVRGFLCERGDGWLSAVGLGFVVIGSTLYATLPGMEFSVVAAHATGADLVATQDALVSWFVPVLLGGSLLFTVGTVLFAVAVTRTATFGLLATAVVGGALVVFGLARLVPVGVVQFYVQSAAALLALLPLAVAIGAGRRGAPTR
;
A
#
# COMPACT_ATOMS: atom_id res chain seq x y z
N MET A 1 8.67 -20.91 1.26
CA MET A 1 7.96 -20.04 0.30
C MET A 1 6.59 -19.58 0.79
N GLY A 2 5.74 -20.41 1.41
CA GLY A 2 4.40 -19.95 1.87
C GLY A 2 4.37 -18.76 2.85
N LEU A 3 5.36 -18.62 3.74
CA LEU A 3 5.39 -17.55 4.75
C LEU A 3 5.57 -16.15 4.16
N SER A 4 6.36 -15.99 3.09
CA SER A 4 6.55 -14.69 2.43
C SER A 4 5.28 -14.21 1.73
N HIS A 5 4.49 -15.14 1.17
CA HIS A 5 3.20 -14.85 0.57
C HIS A 5 2.17 -14.39 1.60
N LEU A 6 2.08 -15.09 2.74
CA LEU A 6 1.24 -14.65 3.86
C LEU A 6 1.67 -13.29 4.39
N ALA A 7 2.98 -13.06 4.54
CA ALA A 7 3.51 -11.77 4.96
C ALA A 7 3.11 -10.65 3.99
N ALA A 8 3.13 -10.89 2.67
CA ALA A 8 2.69 -9.92 1.67
C ALA A 8 1.18 -9.60 1.75
N VAL A 9 0.34 -10.60 2.01
CA VAL A 9 -1.10 -10.42 2.23
C VAL A 9 -1.36 -9.60 3.50
N VAL A 10 -0.73 -9.98 4.61
CA VAL A 10 -0.84 -9.27 5.89
C VAL A 10 -0.33 -7.83 5.77
N ALA A 11 0.82 -7.63 5.10
CA ALA A 11 1.36 -6.30 4.84
C ALA A 11 0.38 -5.45 4.02
N SER A 12 -0.24 -6.02 2.99
CA SER A 12 -1.23 -5.31 2.17
C SER A 12 -2.46 -4.88 2.99
N ALA A 13 -2.95 -5.74 3.88
CA ALA A 13 -4.04 -5.40 4.79
C ALA A 13 -3.62 -4.32 5.81
N ALA A 14 -2.43 -4.44 6.40
CA ALA A 14 -1.89 -3.46 7.34
C ALA A 14 -1.70 -2.08 6.68
N ILE A 15 -1.22 -2.05 5.44
CA ILE A 15 -1.08 -0.83 4.65
C ILE A 15 -2.46 -0.18 4.44
N ALA A 16 -3.47 -0.95 4.02
CA ALA A 16 -4.82 -0.42 3.84
C ALA A 16 -5.36 0.20 5.14
N LEU A 17 -5.19 -0.49 6.28
CA LEU A 17 -5.58 0.03 7.60
C LEU A 17 -4.80 1.29 8.01
N ALA A 18 -3.50 1.36 7.70
CA ALA A 18 -2.71 2.56 7.95
C ALA A 18 -3.27 3.77 7.20
N PHE A 19 -3.66 3.60 5.93
CA PHE A 19 -4.26 4.68 5.15
C PHE A 19 -5.67 5.08 5.63
N VAL A 20 -6.44 4.16 6.22
CA VAL A 20 -7.69 4.51 6.93
C VAL A 20 -7.40 5.45 8.11
N ALA A 21 -6.40 5.13 8.92
CA ALA A 21 -6.01 5.98 10.05
C ALA A 21 -5.47 7.34 9.61
N VAL A 22 -4.62 7.37 8.57
CA VAL A 22 -4.11 8.62 7.98
C VAL A 22 -5.24 9.48 7.45
N ARG A 23 -6.22 8.88 6.75
CA ARG A 23 -7.40 9.62 6.28
C ARG A 23 -8.14 10.29 7.43
N GLY A 24 -8.43 9.56 8.51
CA GLY A 24 -9.13 10.13 9.67
C GLY A 24 -8.40 11.36 10.21
N PHE A 25 -7.08 11.27 10.34
CA PHE A 25 -6.23 12.35 10.82
C PHE A 25 -6.12 13.56 9.88
N LEU A 26 -6.10 13.33 8.57
CA LEU A 26 -6.12 14.41 7.57
C LEU A 26 -7.50 15.08 7.49
N CYS A 27 -8.57 14.29 7.70
CA CYS A 27 -9.95 14.79 7.74
C CYS A 27 -10.15 15.78 8.89
N GLU A 28 -9.61 15.48 10.07
CA GLU A 28 -9.60 16.40 11.22
C GLU A 28 -8.83 17.70 10.94
N ARG A 29 -7.92 17.70 9.96
CA ARG A 29 -7.11 18.86 9.53
C ARG A 29 -7.65 19.56 8.29
N GLY A 30 -8.88 19.24 7.87
CA GLY A 30 -9.57 19.92 6.79
C GLY A 30 -9.40 19.29 5.41
N ASP A 31 -8.79 18.10 5.28
CA ASP A 31 -8.86 17.35 4.03
C ASP A 31 -10.22 16.64 3.87
N GLY A 32 -10.92 16.89 2.76
CA GLY A 32 -12.22 16.27 2.51
C GLY A 32 -12.14 15.10 1.53
N TRP A 33 -11.95 15.43 0.25
CA TRP A 33 -12.17 14.49 -0.85
C TRP A 33 -10.89 13.80 -1.34
N LEU A 34 -9.71 14.42 -1.20
CA LEU A 34 -8.45 13.88 -1.75
C LEU A 34 -8.06 12.58 -1.05
N SER A 35 -7.98 12.58 0.29
CA SER A 35 -7.69 11.35 1.05
C SER A 35 -8.82 10.33 0.99
N ALA A 36 -10.07 10.75 0.76
CA ALA A 36 -11.20 9.83 0.57
C ALA A 36 -11.09 9.06 -0.75
N VAL A 37 -10.84 9.76 -1.86
CA VAL A 37 -10.61 9.15 -3.17
C VAL A 37 -9.31 8.33 -3.16
N GLY A 38 -8.26 8.89 -2.56
CA GLY A 38 -6.98 8.20 -2.38
C GLY A 38 -7.11 6.88 -1.62
N LEU A 39 -7.93 6.84 -0.57
CA LEU A 39 -8.18 5.62 0.20
C LEU A 39 -8.84 4.54 -0.66
N GLY A 40 -9.83 4.89 -1.49
CA GLY A 40 -10.46 3.95 -2.41
C GLY A 40 -9.43 3.30 -3.34
N PHE A 41 -8.56 4.11 -3.94
CA PHE A 41 -7.48 3.64 -4.80
C PHE A 41 -6.46 2.75 -4.06
N VAL A 42 -6.03 3.13 -2.85
CA VAL A 42 -5.13 2.33 -2.02
C VAL A 42 -5.74 0.97 -1.70
N VAL A 43 -7.03 0.93 -1.31
CA VAL A 43 -7.73 -0.31 -0.95
C VAL A 43 -7.82 -1.22 -2.15
N ILE A 44 -8.35 -0.73 -3.29
CA ILE A 44 -8.49 -1.54 -4.51
C ILE A 44 -7.12 -2.05 -4.96
N GLY A 45 -6.11 -1.17 -5.01
CA GLY A 45 -4.76 -1.55 -5.41
C GLY A 45 -4.12 -2.58 -4.48
N SER A 46 -4.32 -2.45 -3.17
CA SER A 46 -3.81 -3.41 -2.18
C SER A 46 -4.54 -4.75 -2.22
N THR A 47 -5.85 -4.75 -2.47
CA THR A 47 -6.64 -5.96 -2.66
C THR A 47 -6.19 -6.72 -3.91
N LEU A 48 -6.06 -6.03 -5.05
CA LEU A 48 -5.56 -6.64 -6.28
C LEU A 48 -4.16 -7.23 -6.08
N TYR A 49 -3.26 -6.49 -5.43
CA TYR A 49 -1.92 -6.98 -5.16
C TYR A 49 -1.90 -8.20 -4.21
N ALA A 50 -2.80 -8.25 -3.22
CA ALA A 50 -2.94 -9.38 -2.31
C ALA A 50 -3.48 -10.65 -3.00
N THR A 51 -4.04 -10.56 -4.21
CA THR A 51 -4.42 -11.74 -5.00
C THR A 51 -3.23 -12.41 -5.68
N LEU A 52 -2.11 -11.71 -5.92
CA LEU A 52 -0.93 -12.28 -6.59
C LEU A 52 -0.33 -13.49 -5.83
N PRO A 53 -0.11 -13.41 -4.51
CA PRO A 53 0.31 -14.58 -3.75
C PRO A 53 -0.74 -15.72 -3.79
N GLY A 54 -2.03 -15.39 -3.89
CA GLY A 54 -3.11 -16.36 -4.07
C GLY A 54 -3.00 -17.14 -5.38
N MET A 55 -2.64 -16.45 -6.47
CA MET A 55 -2.35 -17.09 -7.76
C MET A 55 -1.17 -18.06 -7.65
N GLU A 56 -0.11 -17.70 -6.93
CA GLU A 56 1.03 -18.59 -6.73
C GLU A 56 0.68 -19.86 -5.93
N PHE A 57 -0.21 -19.75 -4.93
CA PHE A 57 -0.72 -20.92 -4.21
C PHE A 57 -1.51 -21.89 -5.09
N SER A 58 -2.16 -21.39 -6.16
CA SER A 58 -2.93 -22.25 -7.06
C SER A 58 -2.05 -23.21 -7.88
N VAL A 59 -0.82 -22.82 -8.23
CA VAL A 59 0.16 -23.72 -8.88
C VAL A 59 0.61 -24.82 -7.92
N VAL A 60 0.83 -24.47 -6.64
CA VAL A 60 1.21 -25.45 -5.61
C VAL A 60 0.07 -26.44 -5.36
N ALA A 61 -1.17 -25.97 -5.35
CA ALA A 61 -2.35 -26.83 -5.22
C ALA A 61 -2.54 -27.75 -6.44
N ALA A 62 -2.31 -27.23 -7.65
CA ALA A 62 -2.34 -28.04 -8.88
C ALA A 62 -1.29 -29.16 -8.83
N HIS A 63 -0.07 -28.85 -8.38
CA HIS A 63 0.97 -29.87 -8.18
C HIS A 63 0.51 -30.97 -7.20
N ALA A 64 -0.04 -30.57 -6.04
CA ALA A 64 -0.44 -31.49 -4.98
C ALA A 64 -1.62 -32.39 -5.38
N THR A 65 -2.45 -31.94 -6.32
CA THR A 65 -3.64 -32.67 -6.81
C THR A 65 -3.38 -33.46 -8.09
N GLY A 66 -2.15 -33.43 -8.62
CA GLY A 66 -1.78 -34.13 -9.87
C GLY A 66 -2.32 -33.46 -11.13
N ALA A 67 -2.75 -32.20 -11.06
CA ALA A 67 -3.21 -31.43 -12.21
C ALA A 67 -2.03 -30.97 -13.09
N ASP A 68 -2.34 -30.56 -14.33
CA ASP A 68 -1.35 -30.06 -15.27
C ASP A 68 -0.80 -28.71 -14.83
N LEU A 69 0.48 -28.73 -14.42
CA LEU A 69 1.22 -27.56 -13.96
C LEU A 69 1.43 -26.53 -15.06
N VAL A 70 1.72 -26.97 -16.29
CA VAL A 70 2.02 -26.07 -17.41
C VAL A 70 0.75 -25.34 -17.82
N ALA A 71 -0.35 -26.07 -17.99
CA ALA A 71 -1.65 -25.48 -18.30
C ALA A 71 -2.12 -24.51 -17.20
N THR A 72 -1.89 -24.85 -15.93
CA THR A 72 -2.23 -23.96 -14.79
C THR A 72 -1.39 -22.69 -14.80
N GLN A 73 -0.07 -22.82 -15.01
CA GLN A 73 0.86 -21.69 -15.07
C GLN A 73 0.49 -20.74 -16.22
N ASP A 74 0.25 -21.26 -17.42
CA ASP A 74 -0.08 -20.47 -18.61
C ASP A 74 -1.38 -19.69 -18.42
N ALA A 75 -2.39 -20.32 -17.80
CA ALA A 75 -3.64 -19.64 -17.46
C ALA A 75 -3.39 -18.48 -16.49
N LEU A 76 -2.57 -18.67 -15.45
CA LEU A 76 -2.30 -17.65 -14.43
C LEU A 76 -1.46 -16.49 -14.94
N VAL A 77 -0.46 -16.75 -15.80
CA VAL A 77 0.43 -15.70 -16.34
C VAL A 77 -0.39 -14.61 -17.05
N SER A 78 -1.44 -15.00 -17.78
CA SER A 78 -2.33 -14.06 -18.48
C SER A 78 -3.05 -13.08 -17.55
N TRP A 79 -3.29 -13.47 -16.29
CA TRP A 79 -3.92 -12.64 -15.26
C TRP A 79 -2.92 -11.95 -14.33
N PHE A 80 -1.75 -12.57 -14.11
CA PHE A 80 -0.74 -12.07 -13.19
C PHE A 80 -0.26 -10.67 -13.55
N VAL A 81 0.14 -10.46 -14.82
CA VAL A 81 0.70 -9.17 -15.26
C VAL A 81 -0.35 -8.04 -15.22
N PRO A 82 -1.58 -8.22 -15.74
CA PRO A 82 -2.63 -7.19 -15.63
C PRO A 82 -2.99 -6.86 -14.18
N VAL A 83 -3.11 -7.86 -13.30
CA VAL A 83 -3.46 -7.64 -11.89
C VAL A 83 -2.34 -6.93 -11.14
N LEU A 84 -1.08 -7.31 -11.40
CA LEU A 84 0.09 -6.64 -10.82
C LEU A 84 0.15 -5.17 -11.25
N LEU A 85 0.10 -4.90 -12.57
CA LEU A 85 0.21 -3.54 -13.08
C LEU A 85 -0.99 -2.68 -12.68
N GLY A 86 -2.21 -3.21 -12.80
CA GLY A 86 -3.43 -2.51 -12.41
C GLY A 86 -3.47 -2.21 -10.92
N GLY A 87 -3.16 -3.20 -10.08
CA GLY A 87 -3.09 -3.03 -8.63
C GLY A 87 -2.03 -2.02 -8.20
N SER A 88 -0.83 -2.09 -8.77
CA SER A 88 0.26 -1.16 -8.48
C SER A 88 -0.02 0.26 -8.96
N LEU A 89 -0.65 0.43 -10.13
CA LEU A 89 -1.02 1.74 -10.66
C LEU A 89 -2.09 2.41 -9.78
N LEU A 90 -3.15 1.69 -9.45
CA LEU A 90 -4.21 2.20 -8.57
C LEU A 90 -3.64 2.57 -7.20
N PHE A 91 -2.80 1.70 -6.63
CA PHE A 91 -2.13 2.00 -5.37
C PHE A 91 -1.29 3.28 -5.44
N THR A 92 -0.52 3.45 -6.51
CA THR A 92 0.31 4.65 -6.74
C THR A 92 -0.53 5.92 -6.83
N VAL A 93 -1.64 5.89 -7.58
CA VAL A 93 -2.58 7.01 -7.64
C VAL A 93 -3.08 7.35 -6.24
N GLY A 94 -3.43 6.34 -5.44
CA GLY A 94 -3.83 6.50 -4.06
C GLY A 94 -2.77 7.18 -3.20
N THR A 95 -1.51 6.70 -3.22
CA THR A 95 -0.44 7.29 -2.41
C THR A 95 -0.08 8.71 -2.84
N VAL A 96 -0.15 9.03 -4.14
CA VAL A 96 0.03 10.41 -4.65
C VAL A 96 -1.08 11.33 -4.13
N LEU A 97 -2.34 10.91 -4.14
CA LEU A 97 -3.43 11.70 -3.58
C LEU A 97 -3.26 11.96 -2.07
N PHE A 98 -2.78 10.97 -1.32
CA PHE A 98 -2.40 11.17 0.09
C PHE A 98 -1.23 12.14 0.25
N ALA A 99 -0.21 12.08 -0.62
CA ALA A 99 0.90 13.01 -0.59
C ALA A 99 0.42 14.46 -0.79
N VAL A 100 -0.49 14.67 -1.75
CA VAL A 100 -1.11 15.97 -2.00
C VAL A 100 -1.99 16.41 -0.82
N ALA A 101 -2.73 15.49 -0.19
CA ALA A 101 -3.53 15.81 0.99
C ALA A 101 -2.63 16.27 2.16
N VAL A 102 -1.54 15.54 2.44
CA VAL A 102 -0.56 15.88 3.49
C VAL A 102 0.07 17.26 3.26
N THR A 103 0.40 17.60 2.01
CA THR A 103 1.00 18.90 1.68
C THR A 103 0.00 20.04 1.83
N ARG A 104 -1.26 19.83 1.44
CA ARG A 104 -2.32 20.85 1.52
C ARG A 104 -2.79 21.14 2.93
N THR A 105 -2.81 20.15 3.82
CA THR A 105 -3.25 20.36 5.21
C THR A 105 -2.17 20.94 6.12
N ALA A 106 -0.98 21.26 5.58
CA ALA A 106 0.17 21.82 6.32
C ALA A 106 0.46 21.04 7.62
N THR A 107 0.31 19.71 7.57
CA THR A 107 0.35 18.84 8.74
C THR A 107 1.67 18.93 9.51
N PHE A 108 2.77 19.16 8.78
CA PHE A 108 4.12 19.25 9.31
C PHE A 108 4.82 20.53 8.80
N GLY A 109 5.97 20.85 9.38
CA GLY A 109 6.89 21.84 8.80
C GLY A 109 7.31 21.45 7.38
N LEU A 110 7.71 22.45 6.58
CA LEU A 110 8.04 22.32 5.14
C LEU A 110 8.90 21.10 4.79
N LEU A 111 10.01 20.90 5.51
CA LEU A 111 10.96 19.82 5.23
C LEU A 111 10.34 18.44 5.53
N ALA A 112 9.64 18.30 6.65
CA ALA A 112 8.97 17.05 7.02
C ALA A 112 7.82 16.71 6.05
N THR A 113 7.05 17.71 5.63
CA THR A 113 6.00 17.55 4.62
C THR A 113 6.57 17.09 3.28
N ALA A 114 7.71 17.66 2.85
CA ALA A 114 8.39 17.24 1.62
C ALA A 114 8.91 15.80 1.71
N VAL A 115 9.50 15.41 2.84
CA VAL A 115 9.99 14.04 3.07
C VAL A 115 8.83 13.03 3.07
N VAL A 116 7.76 13.29 3.83
CA VAL A 116 6.60 12.38 3.90
C VAL A 116 5.90 12.27 2.56
N GLY A 117 5.66 13.40 1.89
CA GLY A 117 5.04 13.44 0.56
C GLY A 117 5.88 12.69 -0.48
N GLY A 118 7.19 12.96 -0.53
CA GLY A 118 8.12 12.26 -1.41
C GLY A 118 8.16 10.76 -1.12
N ALA A 119 8.20 10.37 0.15
CA ALA A 119 8.19 8.97 0.56
C ALA A 119 6.91 8.25 0.14
N LEU A 120 5.73 8.89 0.23
CA LEU A 120 4.46 8.32 -0.26
C LEU A 120 4.48 8.07 -1.77
N VAL A 121 5.05 9.00 -2.54
CA VAL A 121 5.18 8.85 -4.00
C VAL A 121 6.13 7.70 -4.34
N VAL A 122 7.32 7.67 -3.72
CA VAL A 122 8.31 6.60 -3.90
C VAL A 122 7.73 5.25 -3.49
N PHE A 123 6.95 5.20 -2.41
CA PHE A 123 6.32 3.98 -1.92
C PHE A 123 5.33 3.40 -2.95
N GLY A 124 4.53 4.25 -3.60
CA GLY A 124 3.65 3.84 -4.69
C GLY A 124 4.44 3.34 -5.91
N LEU A 125 5.36 4.16 -6.41
CA LEU A 125 6.16 3.87 -7.60
C LEU A 125 7.03 2.61 -7.45
N ALA A 126 7.56 2.35 -6.26
CA ALA A 126 8.35 1.15 -6.00
C ALA A 126 7.56 -0.15 -6.26
N ARG A 127 6.23 -0.11 -6.14
CA ARG A 127 5.35 -1.26 -6.42
C ARG A 127 5.24 -1.59 -7.92
N LEU A 128 5.60 -0.65 -8.80
CA LEU A 128 5.61 -0.85 -10.26
C LEU A 128 6.87 -1.57 -10.76
N VAL A 129 7.92 -1.68 -9.91
CA VAL A 129 9.18 -2.32 -10.25
C VAL A 129 9.26 -3.66 -9.52
N PRO A 130 8.86 -4.79 -10.15
CA PRO A 130 8.86 -6.10 -9.51
C PRO A 130 10.27 -6.70 -9.45
N VAL A 131 11.22 -5.95 -8.91
CA VAL A 131 12.59 -6.38 -8.66
C VAL A 131 12.74 -6.54 -7.15
N GLY A 132 13.13 -7.73 -6.70
CA GLY A 132 13.16 -8.07 -5.26
C GLY A 132 13.88 -7.03 -4.39
N VAL A 133 15.00 -6.46 -4.87
CA VAL A 133 15.73 -5.41 -4.14
C VAL A 133 14.88 -4.14 -3.95
N VAL A 134 14.14 -3.71 -4.98
CA VAL A 134 13.31 -2.51 -4.92
C VAL A 134 12.12 -2.72 -3.97
N GLN A 135 11.47 -3.89 -4.06
CA GLN A 135 10.32 -4.19 -3.20
C GLN A 135 10.71 -4.42 -1.73
N PHE A 136 11.82 -5.09 -1.44
CA PHE A 136 12.20 -5.37 -0.05
C PHE A 136 12.86 -4.18 0.64
N TYR A 137 13.71 -3.42 -0.06
CA TYR A 137 14.47 -2.33 0.57
C TYR A 137 13.84 -0.97 0.31
N VAL A 138 13.65 -0.59 -0.95
CA VAL A 138 13.20 0.77 -1.31
C VAL A 138 11.75 0.99 -0.88
N GLN A 139 10.86 0.06 -1.21
CA GLN A 139 9.45 0.16 -0.85
C GLN A 139 9.26 0.14 0.68
N SER A 140 9.97 -0.73 1.41
CA SER A 140 9.91 -0.77 2.88
C SER A 140 10.44 0.51 3.52
N ALA A 141 11.59 1.02 3.06
CA ALA A 141 12.15 2.27 3.56
C ALA A 141 11.20 3.45 3.29
N ALA A 142 10.62 3.52 2.09
CA ALA A 142 9.65 4.55 1.73
C ALA A 142 8.37 4.45 2.57
N ALA A 143 7.87 3.24 2.83
CA ALA A 143 6.73 3.02 3.71
C ALA A 143 7.01 3.53 5.13
N LEU A 144 8.18 3.23 5.69
CA LEU A 144 8.58 3.69 7.02
C LEU A 144 8.70 5.22 7.07
N LEU A 145 9.39 5.83 6.09
CA LEU A 145 9.56 7.28 6.02
C LEU A 145 8.23 8.03 5.82
N ALA A 146 7.27 7.41 5.14
CA ALA A 146 5.94 7.99 4.96
C ALA A 146 5.06 7.81 6.21
N LEU A 147 4.93 6.58 6.70
CA LEU A 147 3.89 6.21 7.67
C LEU A 147 4.31 6.41 9.13
N LEU A 148 5.61 6.31 9.45
CA LEU A 148 6.07 6.46 10.83
C LEU A 148 5.84 7.88 11.37
N PRO A 149 6.18 8.98 10.65
CA PRO A 149 5.88 10.33 11.12
C PRO A 149 4.37 10.57 11.27
N LEU A 150 3.56 10.05 10.35
CA LEU A 150 2.10 10.13 10.43
C LEU A 150 1.55 9.38 11.64
N ALA A 151 2.03 8.17 11.92
CA ALA A 151 1.63 7.40 13.09
C ALA A 151 1.98 8.11 14.40
N VAL A 152 3.16 8.72 14.49
CA VAL A 152 3.56 9.53 15.65
C VAL A 152 2.65 10.74 15.81
N ALA A 153 2.32 11.45 14.73
CA ALA A 153 1.43 12.61 14.78
C ALA A 153 -0.01 12.24 15.20
N ILE A 154 -0.53 11.11 14.70
CA ILE A 154 -1.81 10.54 15.11
C ILE A 154 -1.79 10.22 16.61
N GLY A 155 -0.74 9.54 17.07
CA GLY A 155 -0.58 9.18 18.48
C GLY A 155 -0.46 10.39 19.41
N ALA A 156 0.24 11.44 18.98
CA ALA A 156 0.36 12.69 19.72
C ALA A 156 -0.99 13.42 19.83
N GLY A 157 -1.76 13.49 18.75
CA GLY A 157 -3.09 14.10 18.74
C GLY A 157 -4.06 13.42 19.71
N ARG A 158 -4.03 12.08 19.81
CA ARG A 158 -4.90 11.30 20.72
C ARG A 158 -4.59 11.51 22.19
N ARG A 159 -3.33 11.79 22.56
CA ARG A 159 -2.94 12.05 23.96
C ARG A 159 -3.35 13.44 24.45
N GLY A 160 -3.59 14.38 23.53
CA GLY A 160 -4.05 15.73 23.86
C GLY A 160 -5.57 15.89 23.93
N ALA A 161 -6.34 14.86 23.57
CA ALA A 161 -7.80 14.90 23.63
C ALA A 161 -8.27 14.64 25.07
N PRO A 162 -8.94 15.59 25.76
CA PRO A 162 -9.52 15.31 27.06
C PRO A 162 -10.58 14.21 26.91
N THR A 163 -10.53 13.23 27.80
CA THR A 163 -11.57 12.21 27.95
C THR A 163 -12.88 12.93 28.23
N ARG A 164 -13.79 12.92 27.25
CA ARG A 164 -15.19 13.33 27.45
C ARG A 164 -15.98 12.18 28.04
#